data_AF-A0A2N1YPD1-F1
#
_entry.id   AF-A0A2N1YPD1-F1
#
_cell.length_a   1.000
_cell.length_b   1.000
_cell.length_c   1.000
_cell.angle_alpha   90.00
_cell.angle_beta   90.00
_cell.angle_gamma   90.00
#
_symmetry.space_group_name_H-M   'P 1'
#
loop_
_entity.id
_entity.type
_entity.pdbx_description
1 polymer ?
#
loop_
_entity_poly.entity_id
_entity_poly.type
_entity_poly.pdbx_seq_one_letter_code
_entity_poly.pdbx_strand_id
1 'polypeptide(L)'
;MKTPKRLLPLQEEGLIDEVLVQLKSGKEASVYLVRCGEEVRAAKVYKDAEQRSFKQAAVYREGRKTRNSRDARAMERGSKFGKKALEDSWHNAEVEALYRLDAAGVRVPKPYGCFDGVLLMDLITDDEGNAAPRLCEL
;
A
#
# COMPACT_ATOMS: atom_id res chain seq x y z
N MET A 1 -7.81 3.88 20.00
CA MET A 1 -8.68 4.39 18.90
C MET A 1 -9.58 3.25 18.42
N LYS A 2 -10.74 3.49 17.80
CA LYS A 2 -11.49 2.40 17.14
C LYS A 2 -10.74 1.98 15.86
N THR A 3 -10.42 0.70 15.72
CA THR A 3 -9.73 0.16 14.53
C THR A 3 -10.54 0.46 13.26
N PRO A 4 -9.97 1.15 12.26
CA PRO A 4 -10.60 1.34 10.95
C PRO A 4 -10.94 0.00 10.29
N LYS A 5 -12.07 -0.07 9.58
CA LYS A 5 -12.56 -1.33 8.95
C LYS A 5 -11.51 -2.03 8.08
N ARG A 6 -10.67 -1.27 7.38
CA ARG A 6 -9.60 -1.79 6.52
C ARG A 6 -8.42 -2.41 7.27
N LEU A 7 -8.26 -2.11 8.56
CA LEU A 7 -7.19 -2.66 9.41
C LEU A 7 -7.68 -3.82 10.29
N LEU A 8 -8.99 -4.06 10.37
CA LEU A 8 -9.54 -5.18 11.14
C LEU A 8 -8.99 -6.55 10.70
N PRO A 9 -8.91 -6.88 9.39
CA PRO A 9 -8.38 -8.18 8.98
C PRO A 9 -6.92 -8.38 9.42
N LEU A 10 -6.09 -7.33 9.33
CA LEU A 10 -4.69 -7.41 9.78
C LEU A 10 -4.59 -7.63 11.29
N GLN A 11 -5.53 -7.07 12.06
CA GLN A 11 -5.59 -7.26 13.51
C GLN A 11 -6.08 -8.67 13.88
N GLU A 12 -7.09 -9.18 13.19
CA GLU A 12 -7.65 -10.52 13.40
C GLU A 12 -6.66 -11.63 13.01
N GLU A 13 -5.86 -11.42 11.96
CA GLU A 13 -4.81 -12.35 11.50
C GLU A 13 -3.49 -12.20 12.29
N GLY A 14 -3.42 -11.30 13.28
CA GLY A 14 -2.24 -11.09 14.12
C GLY A 14 -1.04 -10.43 13.41
N LEU A 15 -1.26 -9.76 12.27
CA LEU A 15 -0.24 -8.97 11.58
C LEU A 15 0.04 -7.64 12.29
N ILE A 16 -0.96 -7.10 12.98
CA ILE A 16 -0.87 -5.92 13.86
C ILE A 16 -1.60 -6.21 15.16
N ASP A 17 -1.13 -5.67 16.28
CA ASP A 17 -1.80 -5.87 17.58
C ASP A 17 -2.85 -4.80 17.84
N GLU A 18 -2.52 -3.55 17.54
CA GLU A 18 -3.36 -2.39 17.80
C GLU A 18 -3.13 -1.24 16.83
N VAL A 19 -4.18 -0.44 16.63
CA VAL A 19 -4.10 0.86 15.94
C VAL A 19 -3.96 1.96 16.97
N LEU A 20 -2.81 2.63 16.98
CA LEU A 20 -2.47 3.68 17.94
C LEU A 20 -3.21 4.97 17.60
N VAL A 21 -2.90 5.54 16.43
CA VAL A 21 -3.44 6.83 15.99
C VAL A 21 -3.37 6.97 14.46
N GLN A 22 -4.23 7.80 13.89
CA GLN A 22 -4.08 8.25 12.50
C GLN A 22 -3.00 9.32 12.43
N LEU A 23 -1.90 9.04 11.73
CA LEU A 23 -0.79 9.98 11.56
C LEU A 23 -1.17 11.10 10.58
N LYS A 24 -1.71 10.73 9.41
CA LYS A 24 -2.07 11.68 8.37
C LYS A 24 -3.14 11.11 7.45
N SER A 25 -4.03 11.95 6.96
CA SER A 25 -4.95 11.61 5.86
C SER A 25 -4.60 12.44 4.64
N GLY A 26 -4.45 11.78 3.50
CA GLY A 26 -4.19 12.40 2.21
C GLY A 26 -5.32 12.14 1.23
N LYS A 27 -5.14 12.61 -0.01
CA LYS A 27 -6.10 12.39 -1.09
C LYS A 27 -6.22 10.90 -1.46
N GLU A 28 -5.12 10.18 -1.49
CA GLU A 28 -5.05 8.82 -2.04
C GLU A 28 -5.01 7.74 -0.97
N ALA A 29 -4.55 8.07 0.24
CA ALA A 29 -4.41 7.12 1.34
C ALA A 29 -4.50 7.83 2.69
N SER A 30 -4.75 7.06 3.74
CA SER A 30 -4.54 7.47 5.13
C SER A 30 -3.44 6.62 5.74
N VAL A 31 -2.58 7.22 6.55
CA VAL A 31 -1.50 6.53 7.26
C VAL A 31 -1.84 6.46 8.74
N TYR A 32 -1.73 5.27 9.31
CA TYR A 32 -1.95 4.99 10.72
C TYR A 32 -0.67 4.47 11.36
N LEU A 33 -0.44 4.81 12.62
CA LEU A 33 0.54 4.15 13.46
C LEU A 33 -0.10 2.90 14.05
N VAL A 34 0.59 1.77 13.92
CA VAL A 34 0.12 0.46 14.40
C VAL A 34 1.23 -0.23 15.21
N ARG A 35 0.85 -1.00 16.22
CA ARG A 35 1.78 -1.86 16.97
C ARG A 35 1.92 -3.21 16.27
N CYS A 36 3.15 -3.71 16.21
CA CYS A 36 3.51 -5.03 15.71
C CYS A 36 4.57 -5.65 16.65
N GLY A 37 4.11 -6.35 17.68
CA GLY A 37 4.93 -6.77 18.82
C GLY A 37 5.48 -5.56 19.58
N GLU A 38 6.80 -5.48 19.69
CA GLU A 38 7.51 -4.38 20.34
C GLU A 38 7.67 -3.16 19.42
N GLU A 39 7.46 -3.33 18.11
CA GLU A 39 7.69 -2.30 17.11
C GLU A 39 6.45 -1.47 16.82
N VAL A 40 6.65 -0.18 16.52
CA VAL A 40 5.62 0.70 15.96
C VAL A 40 5.89 0.90 14.47
N ARG A 41 4.87 0.63 13.64
CA ARG A 41 4.96 0.68 12.18
C ARG A 41 3.92 1.62 11.58
N ALA A 42 4.14 1.99 10.32
CA ALA A 42 3.18 2.76 9.53
C ALA A 42 2.33 1.83 8.66
N ALA A 43 1.01 1.92 8.80
CA ALA A 43 0.03 1.27 7.95
C ALA A 43 -0.59 2.28 6.98
N LYS A 44 -0.20 2.23 5.70
CA LYS A 44 -0.75 3.06 4.63
C LYS A 44 -1.97 2.38 4.01
N VAL A 45 -3.15 2.91 4.31
CA VAL A 45 -4.45 2.41 3.83
C VAL A 45 -4.87 3.21 2.60
N TYR A 46 -4.92 2.57 1.43
CA TYR A 46 -5.35 3.20 0.18
C TYR A 46 -6.87 3.45 0.18
N LYS A 47 -7.29 4.59 -0.39
CA LYS A 47 -8.72 4.88 -0.61
C LYS A 47 -9.20 4.20 -1.90
N ASP A 48 -10.44 3.69 -1.89
CA ASP A 48 -11.06 2.99 -3.02
C ASP A 48 -11.09 3.84 -4.30
N ALA A 49 -11.04 3.18 -5.46
CA ALA A 49 -11.01 3.83 -6.76
C ALA A 49 -12.21 4.77 -7.01
N GLU A 50 -13.39 4.49 -6.43
CA GLU A 50 -14.57 5.35 -6.52
C GLU A 50 -14.46 6.65 -5.70
N GLN A 51 -13.59 6.67 -4.70
CA GLN A 51 -13.25 7.89 -3.94
C GLN A 51 -12.04 8.63 -4.51
N ARG A 52 -11.42 8.12 -5.58
CA ARG A 52 -10.41 8.86 -6.34
C ARG A 52 -11.15 9.93 -7.14
N SER A 53 -11.38 11.08 -6.53
CA SER A 53 -11.71 12.30 -7.25
C SER A 53 -10.55 12.63 -8.19
N PHE A 54 -10.54 12.05 -9.40
CA PHE A 54 -9.73 12.52 -10.53
C PHE A 54 -10.30 12.04 -11.87
N LYS A 55 -10.84 13.01 -12.60
CA LYS A 55 -11.52 12.96 -13.89
C LYS A 55 -10.64 12.59 -15.10
N GLN A 56 -9.46 11.96 -14.95
CA GLN A 56 -8.57 11.69 -16.11
C GLN A 56 -7.77 10.38 -15.98
N ALA A 57 -8.45 9.23 -15.96
CA ALA A 57 -7.81 7.91 -16.04
C ALA A 57 -7.58 7.41 -17.49
N ALA A 58 -7.88 8.22 -18.51
CA ALA A 58 -7.91 7.77 -19.90
C ALA A 58 -6.55 7.73 -20.62
N VAL A 59 -5.46 8.24 -20.03
CA VAL A 59 -4.17 8.40 -20.74
C VAL A 59 -3.16 7.27 -20.49
N TYR A 60 -3.40 6.38 -19.52
CA TYR A 60 -2.40 5.38 -19.10
C TYR A 60 -2.55 3.97 -19.73
N ARG A 61 -3.34 3.82 -20.81
CA ARG A 61 -3.55 2.52 -21.49
C ARG A 61 -2.65 2.26 -22.71
N GLU A 62 -2.00 3.27 -23.28
CA GLU A 62 -1.11 3.06 -24.42
C GLU A 62 0.35 3.00 -23.98
N GLY A 63 0.90 1.78 -23.90
CA GLY A 63 2.36 1.63 -23.76
C GLY A 63 2.86 0.26 -23.30
N ARG A 64 2.02 -0.56 -22.66
CA ARG A 64 2.47 -1.87 -22.13
C ARG A 64 2.03 -3.02 -23.04
N LYS A 65 2.77 -3.24 -24.14
CA LYS A 65 2.76 -4.53 -24.86
C LYS A 65 3.50 -5.56 -24.02
N THR A 66 2.79 -6.56 -23.52
CA THR A 66 3.38 -7.70 -22.80
C THR A 66 4.05 -8.67 -23.77
N ARG A 67 5.29 -9.04 -23.46
CA ARG A 67 6.09 -9.99 -24.23
C ARG A 67 6.04 -11.35 -23.52
N ASN A 68 4.93 -12.07 -23.64
CA ASN A 68 4.88 -13.54 -23.57
C ASN A 68 3.48 -14.10 -23.87
N SER A 69 3.42 -15.03 -24.82
CA SER A 69 2.24 -15.44 -25.57
C SER A 69 1.39 -16.55 -24.94
N ARG A 70 1.49 -16.78 -23.63
CA ARG A 70 0.67 -17.78 -22.91
C ARG A 70 -0.39 -17.16 -21.98
N ASP A 71 -0.08 -16.04 -21.33
CA ASP A 71 -0.99 -15.39 -20.37
C ASP A 71 -2.14 -14.62 -21.04
N ALA A 72 -1.94 -14.20 -22.30
CA ALA A 72 -2.95 -13.48 -23.07
C ALA A 72 -4.25 -14.27 -23.30
N ARG A 73 -4.18 -15.61 -23.41
CA ARG A 73 -5.35 -16.46 -23.67
C ARG A 73 -6.16 -16.80 -22.43
N ALA A 74 -5.57 -16.69 -21.23
CA ALA A 74 -6.28 -16.86 -19.97
C ALA A 74 -7.12 -15.63 -19.61
N MET A 75 -6.69 -14.43 -20.02
CA MET A 75 -7.41 -13.17 -19.83
C MET A 75 -8.67 -13.04 -20.70
N GLU A 76 -8.75 -13.77 -21.81
CA GLU A 76 -9.85 -13.68 -22.79
C GLU A 76 -11.15 -14.37 -22.32
N ARG A 77 -11.11 -15.21 -21.28
CA ARG A 77 -12.27 -15.99 -20.81
C ARG A 77 -13.01 -15.44 -19.59
N GLY A 78 -12.63 -14.27 -19.08
CA GLY A 78 -13.46 -13.49 -18.13
C GLY A 78 -13.92 -14.22 -16.87
N SER A 79 -13.22 -15.25 -16.38
CA SER A 79 -13.62 -15.96 -15.17
C SER A 79 -13.37 -15.11 -13.91
N LYS A 80 -14.15 -15.32 -12.85
CA LYS A 80 -13.94 -14.70 -11.52
C LYS A 80 -12.50 -14.84 -11.02
N PHE A 81 -11.84 -15.94 -11.39
CA PHE A 81 -10.44 -16.21 -11.08
C PHE A 81 -9.47 -15.35 -11.91
N GLY A 82 -9.78 -15.07 -13.18
CA GLY A 82 -8.99 -14.17 -14.02
C GLY A 82 -9.06 -12.70 -13.55
N LYS A 83 -10.19 -12.26 -13.01
CA LYS A 83 -10.31 -10.93 -12.36
C LYS A 83 -9.51 -10.85 -11.06
N LYS A 84 -9.56 -11.89 -10.22
CA LYS A 84 -8.79 -11.97 -8.98
C LYS A 84 -7.28 -12.09 -9.23
N ALA A 85 -6.86 -12.84 -10.23
CA ALA A 85 -5.46 -12.89 -10.67
C ALA A 85 -4.99 -11.56 -11.32
N LEU A 86 -5.90 -10.77 -11.90
CA LEU A 86 -5.61 -9.41 -12.38
C LEU A 86 -5.49 -8.40 -11.22
N GLU A 87 -6.27 -8.58 -10.14
CA GLU A 87 -6.16 -7.83 -8.90
C GLU A 87 -4.90 -8.21 -8.09
N ASP A 88 -4.58 -9.51 -8.00
CA ASP A 88 -3.41 -10.04 -7.29
C ASP A 88 -2.10 -9.78 -8.07
N SER A 89 -2.14 -9.67 -9.41
CA SER A 89 -0.97 -9.27 -10.23
C SER A 89 -0.78 -7.75 -10.33
N TRP A 90 -1.70 -6.97 -9.76
CA TRP A 90 -1.52 -5.53 -9.61
C TRP A 90 -0.67 -5.24 -8.37
N HIS A 91 0.62 -5.60 -8.47
CA HIS A 91 1.67 -4.88 -7.76
C HIS A 91 1.44 -3.39 -8.05
N ASN A 92 0.88 -2.66 -7.08
CA ASN A 92 0.77 -1.21 -7.17
C ASN A 92 2.18 -0.70 -7.48
N ALA A 93 2.34 0.08 -8.56
CA ALA A 93 3.64 0.57 -8.99
C ALA A 93 4.41 1.24 -7.84
N GLU A 94 3.70 1.81 -6.88
CA GLU A 94 4.28 2.34 -5.64
C GLU A 94 4.90 1.26 -4.75
N VAL A 95 4.21 0.15 -4.51
CA VAL A 95 4.72 -0.96 -3.69
C VAL A 95 5.93 -1.58 -4.37
N GLU A 96 5.85 -1.83 -5.68
CA GLU A 96 6.98 -2.35 -6.45
C GLU A 96 8.18 -1.40 -6.44
N ALA A 97 7.95 -0.10 -6.62
CA ALA A 97 9.01 0.90 -6.54
C ALA A 97 9.64 0.93 -5.16
N LEU A 98 8.85 0.84 -4.08
CA LEU A 98 9.36 0.84 -2.72
C LEU A 98 10.26 -0.36 -2.44
N TYR A 99 9.84 -1.58 -2.83
CA TYR A 99 10.67 -2.78 -2.71
C TYR A 99 11.96 -2.68 -3.53
N ARG A 100 11.89 -2.13 -4.75
CA ARG A 100 13.09 -1.94 -5.59
C ARG A 100 14.07 -0.93 -4.99
N LEU A 101 13.55 0.15 -4.38
CA LEU A 101 14.38 1.17 -3.74
C LEU A 101 15.05 0.63 -2.47
N ASP A 102 14.30 -0.10 -1.64
CA ASP A 102 14.83 -0.79 -0.45
C ASP A 102 15.93 -1.79 -0.84
N ALA A 103 15.68 -2.64 -1.83
CA ALA A 103 16.66 -3.60 -2.35
C ALA A 103 17.91 -2.93 -2.96
N ALA A 104 17.78 -1.69 -3.44
CA ALA A 104 18.90 -0.90 -3.95
C ALA A 104 19.67 -0.12 -2.86
N GLY A 105 19.29 -0.26 -1.59
CA GLY A 105 19.91 0.46 -0.47
C GLY A 105 19.57 1.94 -0.41
N VAL A 106 18.53 2.39 -1.12
CA VAL A 106 18.03 3.76 -1.01
C VAL A 106 17.31 3.91 0.34
N ARG A 107 17.50 5.04 1.01
CA ARG A 107 16.79 5.34 2.27
C ARG A 107 15.31 5.57 2.00
N VAL A 108 14.53 4.51 2.15
CA VAL A 108 13.06 4.48 2.08
C VAL A 108 12.52 3.70 3.28
N PRO A 109 11.23 3.87 3.67
CA PRO A 109 10.62 3.02 4.68
C PRO A 109 10.61 1.56 4.21
N LYS A 110 11.17 0.64 5.02
CA LYS A 110 11.20 -0.78 4.65
C LYS A 110 9.77 -1.34 4.60
N PRO A 111 9.35 -1.96 3.48
CA PRO A 111 8.04 -2.59 3.39
C PRO A 111 8.03 -3.98 4.05
N TYR A 112 6.94 -4.30 4.74
CA TYR A 112 6.67 -5.62 5.36
C TYR A 112 5.59 -6.43 4.64
N GLY A 113 4.83 -5.80 3.73
CA GLY A 113 3.79 -6.46 2.96
C GLY A 113 2.67 -5.50 2.56
N CYS A 114 1.90 -5.90 1.55
CA CYS A 114 0.69 -5.21 1.15
C CYS A 114 -0.49 -6.19 1.24
N PHE A 115 -1.46 -5.88 2.10
CA PHE A 115 -2.58 -6.76 2.44
C PHE A 115 -3.88 -5.99 2.24
N ASP A 116 -4.74 -6.44 1.32
CA ASP A 116 -6.09 -5.87 1.09
C ASP A 116 -6.13 -4.33 0.94
N GLY A 117 -5.12 -3.75 0.28
CA GLY A 117 -5.00 -2.30 0.11
C GLY A 117 -4.40 -1.57 1.31
N VAL A 118 -3.67 -2.29 2.17
CA VAL A 118 -2.88 -1.76 3.28
C VAL A 118 -1.42 -2.12 3.09
N LEU A 119 -0.56 -1.13 2.87
CA LEU A 119 0.89 -1.29 2.87
C LEU A 119 1.42 -1.09 4.30
N LEU A 120 2.04 -2.13 4.87
CA LEU A 120 2.74 -2.06 6.15
C LEU A 120 4.22 -1.76 5.90
N MET A 121 4.78 -0.76 6.56
CA MET A 121 6.16 -0.32 6.39
C MET A 121 6.73 0.29 7.69
N ASP A 122 8.04 0.54 7.72
CA ASP A 122 8.68 1.24 8.83
C ASP A 122 8.01 2.60 9.13
N LEU A 123 7.96 2.95 10.40
CA LEU A 123 7.75 4.34 10.81
C LEU A 123 9.09 5.06 10.73
N ILE A 124 9.13 6.19 10.03
CA ILE A 124 10.31 7.07 10.03
C ILE A 124 10.15 8.06 11.18
N THR A 125 11.14 8.10 12.08
CA THR A 125 11.13 8.97 13.25
C THR A 125 12.27 9.99 13.23
N ASP A 126 12.12 11.05 14.01
CA ASP A 126 13.24 11.90 14.43
C ASP A 126 14.02 11.26 15.61
N ASP A 127 15.02 11.98 16.11
CA ASP A 127 15.88 11.55 17.23
C ASP A 127 15.13 11.45 18.56
N GLU A 128 13.93 12.04 18.66
CA GLU A 128 13.06 11.96 19.84
C GLU A 128 12.05 10.80 19.75
N GLY A 129 12.04 10.07 18.63
CA GLY A 129 11.11 8.96 18.38
C GLY A 129 9.74 9.42 17.88
N ASN A 130 9.56 10.70 17.57
CA ASN A 130 8.33 11.21 16.96
C ASN A 130 8.33 10.95 15.45
N ALA A 131 7.16 10.81 14.83
CA ALA A 131 7.07 10.66 13.38
C ALA A 131 7.76 11.85 12.67
N ALA A 132 8.71 11.57 11.78
CA ALA A 132 9.54 12.59 11.16
C ALA A 132 8.68 13.62 10.40
N PRO A 133 8.93 14.93 10.58
CA PRO A 133 8.18 15.98 9.88
C PRO A 133 8.45 15.95 8.38
N ARG A 134 7.53 16.50 7.59
CA ARG A 134 7.82 16.70 6.16
C ARG A 134 8.84 17.81 6.01
N LEU A 135 9.65 17.73 4.95
CA LEU A 135 10.61 18.78 4.60
C LEU A 135 9.97 20.17 4.46
N CYS A 136 8.69 20.27 4.08
CA CYS A 136 7.96 21.54 3.98
C CYS A 136 7.46 22.12 5.31
N GLU A 137 7.57 21.36 6.41
CA GLU A 137 7.20 21.75 7.77
C GLU A 137 8.44 22.06 8.62
N LEU A 138 9.64 21.94 8.04
CA LEU A 138 10.93 22.31 8.63
C LEU A 138 11.23 23.80 8.43
#